data_AF-A0A250IVM5-F1
#
_entry.id   AF-A0A250IVM5-F1
#
_cell.length_a   1.000
_cell.length_b   1.000
_cell.length_c   1.000
_cell.angle_alpha   90.00
_cell.angle_beta   90.00
_cell.angle_gamma   90.00
#
_symmetry.space_group_name_H-M   'P 1'
#
loop_
_entity.id
_entity.type
_entity.pdbx_description
1 polymer ?
#
loop_
_entity_poly.entity_id
_entity_poly.type
_entity_poly.pdbx_seq_one_letter_code
_entity_poly.pdbx_strand_id
1 'polypeptide(L)'
;MFTPRSLVPKVHLFFAATVLALAVPFSVQATNTRIHPEPASSLVAPLTFVAVEKQSALRSSSSQLNIVAGKAMRGSSGGARSGKAFTPAGKREIDAANAAKNNGSNKCENCGEDVVPAKKNERGVSPPVNQRERDHIIPKSKGGDGSPSNGQVLCRECNQEKGDKSP
;
A
#
# COMPACT_ATOMS: atom_id res chain seq x y z
N MET A 1 -9.78 -44.99 34.70
CA MET A 1 -8.41 -45.53 34.50
C MET A 1 -7.54 -44.36 34.05
N PHE A 2 -6.77 -43.79 34.97
CA PHE A 2 -5.94 -42.60 34.77
C PHE A 2 -4.52 -43.05 34.41
N THR A 3 -3.98 -42.60 33.29
CA THR A 3 -2.57 -42.75 32.94
C THR A 3 -1.84 -41.44 33.27
N PRO A 4 -0.73 -41.45 34.02
CA PRO A 4 0.09 -40.27 34.20
C PRO A 4 1.00 -40.06 32.98
N ARG A 5 0.83 -38.93 32.28
CA ARG A 5 1.74 -38.53 31.19
C ARG A 5 2.95 -37.81 31.81
N SER A 6 4.11 -38.38 31.54
CA SER A 6 5.42 -38.00 32.07
C SER A 6 5.77 -36.53 31.89
N LEU A 7 6.28 -35.96 32.97
CA LEU A 7 6.89 -34.64 33.09
C LEU A 7 8.27 -34.67 32.41
N VAL A 8 8.43 -33.97 31.29
CA VAL A 8 9.72 -33.84 30.59
C VAL A 8 10.46 -32.60 31.14
N PRO A 9 11.70 -32.71 31.64
CA PRO A 9 12.43 -31.54 32.13
C PRO A 9 12.89 -30.64 30.98
N LYS A 10 12.66 -29.33 31.16
CA LYS A 10 13.13 -28.22 30.33
C LYS A 10 14.66 -28.21 30.28
N VAL A 11 15.24 -28.54 29.13
CA VAL A 11 16.65 -28.25 28.85
C VAL A 11 16.72 -26.81 28.33
N HIS A 12 17.05 -25.88 29.23
CA HIS A 12 17.45 -24.53 28.86
C HIS A 12 18.85 -24.58 28.25
N LEU A 13 18.94 -24.66 26.93
CA LEU A 13 20.20 -24.52 26.21
C LEU A 13 20.47 -23.02 26.05
N PHE A 14 21.32 -22.49 26.93
CA PHE A 14 21.88 -21.14 26.84
C PHE A 14 22.79 -21.07 25.60
N PHE A 15 22.29 -20.50 24.51
CA PHE A 15 23.14 -20.10 23.39
C PHE A 15 23.88 -18.82 23.78
N ALA A 16 25.16 -18.98 24.14
CA ALA A 16 26.09 -17.88 24.33
C ALA A 16 26.27 -17.10 23.02
N ALA A 17 26.18 -15.78 23.13
CA ALA A 17 26.38 -14.84 22.04
C ALA A 17 27.80 -14.92 21.47
N THR A 18 27.92 -14.86 20.16
CA THR A 18 29.17 -14.48 19.50
C THR A 18 28.84 -13.48 18.40
N VAL A 19 28.90 -12.19 18.77
CA VAL A 19 28.80 -11.07 17.84
C VAL A 19 30.19 -10.87 17.23
N LEU A 20 30.40 -11.39 16.02
CA LEU A 20 31.58 -11.07 15.23
C LEU A 20 31.27 -9.84 14.37
N ALA A 21 31.58 -8.66 14.90
CA ALA A 21 31.49 -7.41 14.17
C ALA A 21 32.70 -7.30 13.21
N LEU A 22 32.48 -7.53 11.92
CA LEU A 22 33.43 -7.16 10.87
C LEU A 22 33.12 -5.74 10.41
N ALA A 23 33.96 -4.81 10.84
CA ALA A 23 33.98 -3.44 10.37
C ALA A 23 34.46 -3.39 8.91
N VAL A 24 33.63 -2.82 8.02
CA VAL A 24 34.03 -2.43 6.67
C VAL A 24 34.34 -0.93 6.65
N PRO A 25 35.50 -0.49 6.14
CA PRO A 25 35.83 0.93 6.06
C PRO A 25 35.05 1.63 4.93
N PHE A 26 34.30 2.66 5.31
CA PHE A 26 33.75 3.70 4.45
C PHE A 26 34.89 4.36 3.63
N SER A 27 34.85 4.25 2.30
CA SER A 27 35.62 5.11 1.41
C SER A 27 34.76 6.28 0.98
N VAL A 28 35.01 7.44 1.62
CA VAL A 28 34.52 8.75 1.20
C VAL A 28 35.44 9.23 0.07
N GLN A 29 34.89 9.53 -1.10
CA GLN A 29 35.55 10.38 -2.08
C GLN A 29 34.74 11.65 -2.25
N ALA A 30 35.24 12.73 -1.64
CA ALA A 30 34.85 14.09 -1.93
C ALA A 30 36.07 14.78 -2.56
N THR A 31 35.88 15.33 -3.76
CA THR A 31 36.53 16.48 -4.41
C THR A 31 36.02 16.41 -5.86
N ASN A 32 35.61 17.47 -6.54
CA ASN A 32 36.32 18.72 -6.68
C ASN A 32 35.35 19.76 -7.24
N THR A 33 35.23 20.89 -6.55
CA THR A 33 34.57 22.11 -7.03
C THR A 33 35.45 22.76 -8.10
N ARG A 34 34.90 23.04 -9.28
CA ARG A 34 35.41 24.12 -10.14
C ARG A 34 34.32 25.14 -10.41
N ILE A 35 34.47 26.23 -9.70
CA ILE A 35 33.94 27.56 -10.00
C ILE A 35 34.54 27.99 -11.34
N HIS A 36 33.69 28.38 -12.29
CA HIS A 36 34.07 29.30 -13.36
C HIS A 36 33.10 30.49 -13.34
N PRO A 37 33.61 31.73 -13.41
CA PRO A 37 32.84 32.95 -13.24
C PRO A 37 32.05 33.36 -14.50
N GLU A 38 30.98 34.11 -14.27
CA GLU A 38 30.26 34.88 -15.27
C GLU A 38 31.16 35.91 -15.99
N PRO A 39 30.70 36.40 -17.16
CA PRO A 39 30.51 37.85 -17.23
C PRO A 39 29.09 38.26 -17.65
N ALA A 40 28.54 39.19 -16.88
CA ALA A 40 27.37 39.98 -17.20
C ALA A 40 27.59 40.90 -18.42
N SER A 41 26.56 41.06 -19.24
CA SER A 41 26.11 42.34 -19.83
C SER A 41 25.07 42.06 -20.91
N SER A 42 23.82 42.46 -20.66
CA SER A 42 23.21 43.65 -21.29
C SER A 42 22.43 43.28 -22.54
N LEU A 43 21.11 43.46 -22.49
CA LEU A 43 20.41 44.40 -23.37
C LEU A 43 18.92 44.45 -23.01
N VAL A 44 18.40 45.66 -23.19
CA VAL A 44 17.16 46.22 -22.63
C VAL A 44 15.98 46.02 -23.59
N ALA A 45 14.77 46.08 -23.02
CA ALA A 45 13.50 46.59 -23.60
C ALA A 45 12.51 45.58 -24.21
N PRO A 46 11.21 45.93 -24.30
CA PRO A 46 10.35 46.60 -23.31
C PRO A 46 9.06 45.82 -23.02
N LEU A 47 8.39 46.20 -21.94
CA LEU A 47 7.03 45.78 -21.57
C LEU A 47 6.01 46.24 -22.64
N THR A 48 5.34 45.29 -23.29
CA THR A 48 4.05 45.54 -23.92
C THR A 48 2.97 44.77 -23.19
N PHE A 49 2.30 45.47 -22.29
CA PHE A 49 0.96 45.16 -21.81
C PHE A 49 0.02 45.07 -23.02
N VAL A 50 -0.63 43.92 -23.20
CA VAL A 50 -1.93 43.87 -23.90
C VAL A 50 -2.86 43.07 -23.03
N ALA A 51 -3.81 43.79 -22.42
CA ALA A 51 -4.97 43.20 -21.79
C ALA A 51 -5.87 42.60 -22.88
N VAL A 52 -6.22 41.32 -22.75
CA VAL A 52 -7.43 40.76 -23.36
C VAL A 52 -8.21 40.05 -22.27
N GLU A 53 -9.24 40.77 -21.85
CA GLU A 53 -10.38 40.29 -21.09
C GLU A 53 -11.25 39.45 -22.03
N LYS A 54 -11.41 38.15 -21.74
CA LYS A 54 -12.67 37.47 -22.05
C LYS A 54 -12.94 36.35 -21.07
N GLN A 55 -13.93 36.62 -20.23
CA GLN A 55 -14.46 35.74 -19.22
C GLN A 55 -15.12 34.50 -19.86
N SER A 56 -15.20 33.47 -19.02
CA SER A 56 -16.24 32.45 -19.02
C SER A 56 -16.10 31.30 -20.01
N ALA A 57 -15.73 30.16 -19.42
CA ALA A 57 -16.36 28.85 -19.55
C ALA A 57 -15.36 27.73 -19.87
N LEU A 58 -14.72 27.23 -18.81
CA LEU A 58 -14.60 25.80 -18.53
C LEU A 58 -14.33 25.71 -17.04
N ARG A 59 -15.44 25.70 -16.31
CA ARG A 59 -15.52 25.33 -14.90
C ARG A 59 -14.77 24.02 -14.77
N SER A 60 -13.57 24.07 -14.18
CA SER A 60 -13.02 22.93 -13.48
C SER A 60 -14.14 22.49 -12.55
N SER A 61 -14.72 21.32 -12.82
CA SER A 61 -15.70 20.71 -11.94
C SER A 61 -15.00 20.45 -10.63
N SER A 62 -15.01 21.47 -9.77
CA SER A 62 -15.11 21.35 -8.34
C SER A 62 -16.33 20.47 -8.09
N SER A 63 -16.15 19.16 -8.24
CA SER A 63 -17.07 18.15 -7.75
C SER A 63 -17.10 18.37 -6.25
N GLN A 64 -18.10 19.13 -5.87
CA GLN A 64 -18.49 19.51 -4.53
C GLN A 64 -18.15 18.38 -3.56
N LEU A 65 -17.07 18.59 -2.79
CA LEU A 65 -16.80 17.81 -1.58
C LEU A 65 -17.91 18.15 -0.59
N ASN A 66 -19.00 17.40 -0.68
CA ASN A 66 -20.02 17.33 0.36
C ASN A 66 -19.39 16.55 1.52
N ILE A 67 -18.56 17.22 2.32
CA ILE A 67 -18.06 16.69 3.60
C ILE A 67 -19.21 16.79 4.59
N VAL A 68 -20.22 15.95 4.40
CA VAL A 68 -20.98 15.43 5.53
C VAL A 68 -20.00 14.51 6.22
N ALA A 69 -19.68 14.78 7.49
CA ALA A 69 -18.83 13.95 8.34
C ALA A 69 -19.51 12.60 8.67
N GLY A 70 -19.95 11.88 7.64
CA GLY A 70 -20.16 10.44 7.67
C GLY A 70 -18.82 9.78 7.44
N LYS A 71 -18.54 8.72 8.22
CA LYS A 71 -17.39 7.82 8.05
C LYS A 71 -17.12 7.64 6.55
N ALA A 72 -16.00 8.18 6.05
CA ALA A 72 -15.67 8.15 4.64
C ALA A 72 -15.77 6.70 4.17
N MET A 73 -16.77 6.38 3.34
CA MET A 73 -16.91 5.02 2.82
C MET A 73 -15.69 4.78 1.95
N ARG A 74 -14.78 3.97 2.45
CA ARG A 74 -13.60 3.54 1.70
C ARG A 74 -14.11 2.61 0.59
N GLY A 75 -13.53 2.73 -0.61
CA GLY A 75 -13.88 1.91 -1.76
C GLY A 75 -14.88 2.55 -2.72
N SER A 76 -14.92 2.01 -3.93
CA SER A 76 -15.74 2.53 -5.04
C SER A 76 -16.77 1.48 -5.51
N SER A 77 -17.91 1.96 -6.01
CA SER A 77 -19.03 1.14 -6.51
C SER A 77 -19.65 1.76 -7.76
N GLY A 78 -20.39 0.96 -8.54
CA GLY A 78 -21.16 1.46 -9.69
C GLY A 78 -20.36 1.93 -10.90
N GLY A 79 -19.02 1.88 -10.87
CA GLY A 79 -18.17 2.23 -12.00
C GLY A 79 -18.21 1.20 -13.15
N ALA A 80 -17.48 1.48 -14.23
CA ALA A 80 -17.42 0.61 -15.43
C ALA A 80 -17.01 -0.84 -15.13
N ARG A 81 -16.30 -1.08 -14.02
CA ARG A 81 -15.88 -2.41 -13.55
C ARG A 81 -16.75 -2.96 -12.41
N SER A 82 -17.97 -2.47 -12.25
CA SER A 82 -18.91 -2.93 -11.22
C SER A 82 -19.13 -4.46 -11.30
N GLY A 83 -19.03 -5.12 -10.14
CA GLY A 83 -19.19 -6.57 -9.98
C GLY A 83 -18.08 -7.41 -10.62
N LYS A 84 -17.02 -6.80 -11.15
CA LYS A 84 -15.88 -7.51 -11.76
C LYS A 84 -14.78 -7.77 -10.74
N ALA A 85 -13.94 -8.77 -11.01
CA ALA A 85 -12.74 -9.00 -10.21
C ALA A 85 -11.66 -7.96 -10.55
N PHE A 86 -10.70 -7.77 -9.63
CA PHE A 86 -9.47 -7.03 -9.89
C PHE A 86 -8.68 -7.65 -11.03
N THR A 87 -8.16 -6.81 -11.92
CA THR A 87 -7.22 -7.24 -12.96
C THR A 87 -5.86 -7.60 -12.33
N PRO A 88 -4.99 -8.36 -13.03
CA PRO A 88 -3.63 -8.59 -12.55
C PRO A 88 -2.83 -7.29 -12.34
N ALA A 89 -3.04 -6.28 -13.19
CA ALA A 89 -2.46 -4.95 -12.99
C ALA A 89 -3.01 -4.30 -11.72
N GLY A 90 -4.33 -4.26 -11.55
CA GLY A 90 -4.95 -3.67 -10.37
C GLY A 90 -4.57 -4.36 -9.07
N LYS A 91 -4.38 -5.69 -9.08
CA LYS A 91 -3.84 -6.45 -7.94
C LYS A 91 -2.43 -6.00 -7.55
N ARG A 92 -1.58 -5.67 -8.52
CA ARG A 92 -0.22 -5.14 -8.27
C ARG A 92 -0.28 -3.71 -7.72
N GLU A 93 -1.19 -2.88 -8.22
CA GLU A 93 -1.40 -1.52 -7.72
C GLU A 93 -1.88 -1.51 -6.27
N ILE A 94 -2.82 -2.40 -5.90
CA ILE A 94 -3.28 -2.56 -4.52
C ILE A 94 -2.11 -2.93 -3.60
N ASP A 95 -1.29 -3.92 -4.00
CA ASP A 95 -0.12 -4.33 -3.21
C ASP A 95 0.92 -3.23 -3.07
N ALA A 96 1.19 -2.50 -4.16
CA ALA A 96 2.18 -1.42 -4.19
C ALA A 96 1.71 -0.25 -3.33
N ALA A 97 0.43 0.12 -3.40
CA ALA A 97 -0.16 1.17 -2.57
C ALA A 97 -0.14 0.79 -1.09
N ASN A 98 -0.41 -0.47 -0.75
CA ASN A 98 -0.31 -0.94 0.63
C ASN A 98 1.14 -0.95 1.12
N ALA A 99 2.08 -1.47 0.32
CA ALA A 99 3.51 -1.45 0.64
C ALA A 99 4.05 -0.04 0.85
N ALA A 100 3.70 0.91 -0.04
CA ALA A 100 4.13 2.30 0.05
C ALA A 100 3.69 2.97 1.35
N LYS A 101 2.51 2.60 1.89
CA LYS A 101 2.01 3.10 3.18
C LYS A 101 2.67 2.44 4.39
N ASN A 102 3.29 1.28 4.21
CA ASN A 102 3.74 0.39 5.28
C ASN A 102 5.25 0.11 5.19
N ASN A 103 6.04 1.13 4.88
CA ASN A 103 7.51 1.07 4.83
C ASN A 103 8.05 -0.02 3.87
N GLY A 104 7.35 -0.29 2.76
CA GLY A 104 7.71 -1.26 1.74
C GLY A 104 7.17 -2.68 1.97
N SER A 105 6.62 -2.98 3.14
CA SER A 105 6.02 -4.28 3.46
C SER A 105 4.51 -4.25 3.32
N ASN A 106 3.88 -5.36 2.92
CA ASN A 106 2.43 -5.42 2.89
C ASN A 106 1.89 -5.78 4.28
N LYS A 107 0.91 -5.01 4.76
CA LYS A 107 0.24 -5.23 6.04
C LYS A 107 -1.28 -5.33 5.84
N CYS A 108 -1.90 -6.19 6.64
CA CYS A 108 -3.36 -6.32 6.70
C CYS A 108 -3.98 -5.01 7.18
N GLU A 109 -4.92 -4.47 6.41
CA GLU A 109 -5.58 -3.19 6.73
C GLU A 109 -6.61 -3.29 7.86
N ASN A 110 -6.96 -4.52 8.28
CA ASN A 110 -7.85 -4.77 9.41
C ASN A 110 -7.08 -4.98 10.73
N CYS A 111 -6.18 -5.97 10.78
CA CYS A 111 -5.46 -6.33 12.00
C CYS A 111 -4.05 -5.74 12.12
N GLY A 112 -3.47 -5.20 11.05
CA GLY A 112 -2.13 -4.60 11.04
C GLY A 112 -0.95 -5.56 10.91
N GLU A 113 -1.18 -6.88 10.91
CA GLU A 113 -0.12 -7.88 10.77
C GLU A 113 0.55 -7.85 9.38
N ASP A 114 1.84 -8.17 9.33
CA ASP A 114 2.55 -8.43 8.07
C ASP A 114 1.97 -9.65 7.35
N VAL A 115 1.69 -9.49 6.04
CA VAL A 115 1.11 -10.55 5.24
C VAL A 115 2.12 -11.18 4.28
N VAL A 116 2.04 -12.49 4.12
CA VAL A 116 2.90 -13.23 3.19
C VAL A 116 2.26 -13.32 1.80
N PRO A 117 3.03 -13.32 0.70
CA PRO A 117 2.47 -13.49 -0.64
C PRO A 117 1.63 -14.77 -0.79
N ALA A 118 0.53 -14.68 -1.55
CA ALA A 118 -0.29 -15.84 -1.85
C ALA A 118 0.49 -16.87 -2.67
N LYS A 119 0.44 -18.13 -2.23
CA LYS A 119 0.99 -19.28 -2.95
C LYS A 119 -0.14 -20.02 -3.65
N LYS A 120 0.20 -20.81 -4.67
CA LYS A 120 -0.76 -21.68 -5.34
C LYS A 120 -1.30 -22.70 -4.33
N ASN A 121 -2.61 -22.95 -4.36
CA ASN A 121 -3.21 -23.96 -3.49
C ASN A 121 -2.77 -25.36 -3.91
N GLU A 122 -2.36 -26.16 -2.93
CA GLU A 122 -1.99 -27.56 -3.07
C GLU A 122 -3.02 -28.44 -2.36
N ARG A 123 -3.35 -29.59 -2.94
CA ARG A 123 -4.37 -30.48 -2.38
C ARG A 123 -3.91 -31.01 -1.03
N GLY A 124 -4.75 -30.86 -0.01
CA GLY A 124 -4.46 -31.31 1.37
C GLY A 124 -3.59 -30.37 2.18
N VAL A 125 -3.14 -29.24 1.62
CA VAL A 125 -2.35 -28.23 2.33
C VAL A 125 -3.21 -27.00 2.60
N SER A 126 -3.38 -26.66 3.88
CA SER A 126 -4.06 -25.41 4.24
C SER A 126 -3.12 -24.22 4.05
N PRO A 127 -3.53 -23.16 3.32
CA PRO A 127 -2.75 -21.93 3.23
C PRO A 127 -2.57 -21.27 4.61
N PRO A 128 -1.48 -20.51 4.81
CA PRO A 128 -1.27 -19.80 6.07
C PRO A 128 -2.33 -18.72 6.32
N VAL A 129 -2.65 -18.47 7.59
CA VAL A 129 -3.69 -17.51 8.00
C VAL A 129 -3.34 -16.05 7.66
N ASN A 130 -2.04 -15.72 7.66
CA ASN A 130 -1.51 -14.41 7.26
C ASN A 130 -1.22 -14.32 5.75
N GLN A 131 -1.77 -15.23 4.93
CA GLN A 131 -1.69 -15.10 3.48
C GLN A 131 -2.37 -13.81 3.01
N ARG A 132 -1.68 -13.05 2.16
CA ARG A 132 -2.17 -11.82 1.55
C ARG A 132 -3.30 -12.10 0.57
N GLU A 133 -4.49 -11.61 0.90
CA GLU A 133 -5.65 -11.59 0.02
C GLU A 133 -6.00 -10.14 -0.35
N ARG A 134 -6.56 -9.95 -1.55
CA ARG A 134 -6.96 -8.62 -2.06
C ARG A 134 -8.46 -8.59 -2.06
N ASP A 135 -9.00 -7.90 -1.09
CA ASP A 135 -10.42 -7.84 -0.82
C ASP A 135 -11.04 -6.59 -1.44
N HIS A 136 -12.33 -6.70 -1.77
CA HIS A 136 -13.11 -5.54 -2.17
C HIS A 136 -13.71 -4.88 -0.93
N ILE A 137 -13.35 -3.62 -0.69
CA ILE A 137 -13.85 -2.86 0.45
C ILE A 137 -15.39 -2.82 0.41
N ILE A 138 -15.95 -2.42 -0.72
CA ILE A 138 -17.36 -2.66 -1.07
C ILE A 138 -17.42 -4.01 -1.79
N PRO A 139 -18.08 -5.04 -1.24
CA PRO A 139 -18.14 -6.36 -1.84
C PRO A 139 -18.77 -6.35 -3.24
N LYS A 140 -18.30 -7.26 -4.10
CA LYS A 140 -18.83 -7.42 -5.47
C LYS A 140 -20.33 -7.68 -5.49
N SER A 141 -20.83 -8.47 -4.54
CA SER A 141 -22.27 -8.78 -4.39
C SER A 141 -23.12 -7.54 -4.09
N LYS A 142 -22.50 -6.46 -3.60
CA LYS A 142 -23.13 -5.18 -3.26
C LYS A 142 -22.82 -4.09 -4.29
N GLY A 143 -22.39 -4.47 -5.49
CA GLY A 143 -22.09 -3.52 -6.58
C GLY A 143 -20.75 -2.81 -6.45
N GLY A 144 -19.87 -3.29 -5.57
CA GLY A 144 -18.47 -2.84 -5.53
C GLY A 144 -17.77 -3.12 -6.85
N ASP A 145 -16.94 -2.17 -7.28
CA ASP A 145 -16.24 -2.29 -8.56
C ASP A 145 -14.85 -2.91 -8.42
N GLY A 146 -14.36 -3.50 -9.51
CA GLY A 146 -13.06 -4.17 -9.56
C GLY A 146 -11.89 -3.25 -9.94
N SER A 147 -11.97 -1.94 -9.66
CA SER A 147 -10.84 -1.02 -9.75
C SER A 147 -10.00 -1.03 -8.47
N PRO A 148 -8.71 -0.66 -8.54
CA PRO A 148 -7.81 -0.64 -7.38
C PRO A 148 -8.28 0.25 -6.22
N SER A 149 -9.08 1.29 -6.50
CA SER A 149 -9.64 2.17 -5.45
C SER A 149 -10.62 1.45 -4.52
N ASN A 150 -11.22 0.35 -4.96
CA ASN A 150 -12.04 -0.53 -4.13
C ASN A 150 -11.25 -1.69 -3.51
N GLY A 151 -9.94 -1.75 -3.69
CA GLY A 151 -9.08 -2.80 -3.17
C GLY A 151 -8.48 -2.46 -1.82
N GLN A 152 -8.39 -3.48 -0.96
CA GLN A 152 -7.60 -3.45 0.28
C GLN A 152 -6.82 -4.76 0.44
N VAL A 153 -5.69 -4.69 1.14
CA VAL A 153 -4.92 -5.88 1.53
C VAL A 153 -5.42 -6.38 2.88
N LEU A 154 -5.85 -7.65 2.93
CA LEU A 154 -6.22 -8.33 4.17
C LEU A 154 -5.43 -9.64 4.31
N CYS A 155 -5.25 -10.10 5.54
CA CYS A 155 -4.90 -11.49 5.77
C CYS A 155 -6.11 -12.39 5.45
N ARG A 156 -5.83 -13.67 5.18
CA ARG A 156 -6.84 -14.69 4.85
C ARG A 156 -7.91 -14.81 5.93
N GLU A 157 -7.51 -14.74 7.20
CA GLU A 157 -8.45 -14.81 8.33
C GLU A 157 -9.42 -13.61 8.33
N CYS A 158 -8.91 -12.37 8.37
CA CYS A 158 -9.76 -11.18 8.35
C CYS A 158 -10.63 -11.08 7.09
N ASN A 159 -10.13 -11.54 5.94
CA ASN A 159 -10.93 -11.55 4.72
C ASN A 159 -12.12 -12.53 4.81
N GLN A 160 -11.90 -13.72 5.38
CA GLN A 160 -12.97 -14.71 5.58
C GLN A 160 -14.01 -14.23 6.60
N GLU A 161 -13.57 -13.58 7.69
CA GLU A 161 -14.46 -13.00 8.70
C GLU A 161 -15.32 -11.87 8.14
N LYS A 162 -14.72 -11.03 7.28
CA LYS A 162 -15.42 -9.94 6.59
C LYS A 162 -16.49 -10.49 5.65
N GLY A 163 -16.12 -11.44 4.78
CA GLY A 163 -17.03 -11.99 3.77
C GLY A 163 -17.64 -10.90 2.89
N ASP A 164 -18.96 -10.95 2.71
CA ASP A 164 -19.73 -10.00 1.89
C ASP A 164 -20.23 -8.77 2.66
N LYS A 165 -19.67 -8.50 3.84
CA LYS A 165 -19.97 -7.30 4.64
C LYS A 165 -19.20 -6.10 4.10
N SER A 166 -19.88 -4.96 4.03
CA SER A 166 -19.21 -3.67 3.82
C SER A 166 -18.76 -3.13 5.18
N PRO A 167 -17.61 -2.47 5.28
CA PRO A 167 -17.09 -1.94 6.54
C PRO A 167 -17.85 -0.72 7.06
#